data_AF-A0A7S3WD62-F1
#
_entry.id   AF-A0A7S3WD62-F1
#
_cell.length_a   1.000
_cell.length_b   1.000
_cell.length_c   1.000
_cell.angle_alpha   90.00
_cell.angle_beta   90.00
_cell.angle_gamma   90.00
#
_symmetry.space_group_name_H-M   'P 1'
#
loop_
_entity.id
_entity.type
_entity.pdbx_description
1 polymer ?
#
loop_
_entity_poly.entity_id
_entity_poly.type
_entity_poly.pdbx_seq_one_letter_code
_entity_poly.pdbx_strand_id
1 'polypeptide(L)'
;GARRARRAPHEGIDLVPEIEGRLVEIYPVEPGVVVGVLPDYLGRTAAVARDGGGWCWLYAHLELDGAVKVGERVGCETRLGCPSRHSSSSCPPHAHLSLLRVSGEVEWAEVQWATIHTLEALQFVPLDLGGGGDGGGG
;
A
#
# COMPACT_ATOMS: atom_id res chain seq x y z
N GLY A 1 -13.54 16.93 -29.36
CA GLY A 1 -13.67 15.58 -28.80
C GLY A 1 -12.52 15.31 -27.86
N ALA A 2 -12.70 15.53 -26.57
CA ALA A 2 -11.71 15.17 -25.58
C ALA A 2 -11.93 13.70 -25.20
N ARG A 3 -10.99 12.82 -25.54
CA ARG A 3 -10.94 11.49 -24.94
C ARG A 3 -10.82 11.71 -23.43
N ARG A 4 -11.88 11.44 -22.67
CA ARG A 4 -11.81 11.27 -21.22
C ARG A 4 -10.70 10.24 -20.99
N ALA A 5 -9.55 10.69 -20.50
CA ALA A 5 -8.54 9.77 -19.99
C ALA A 5 -9.29 8.88 -19.00
N ARG A 6 -9.45 7.59 -19.32
CA ARG A 6 -9.93 6.63 -18.33
C ARG A 6 -8.96 6.79 -17.17
N ARG A 7 -9.43 7.28 -16.02
CA ARG A 7 -8.66 7.17 -14.78
C ARG A 7 -8.28 5.69 -14.71
N ALA A 8 -6.98 5.40 -14.78
CA ALA A 8 -6.52 4.07 -14.46
C ALA A 8 -7.08 3.75 -13.06
N PRO A 9 -7.65 2.55 -12.84
CA PRO A 9 -8.12 2.19 -11.52
C PRO A 9 -6.98 2.41 -10.52
N HIS A 10 -7.28 3.20 -9.48
CA HIS A 10 -6.36 3.47 -8.38
C HIS A 10 -6.69 2.45 -7.29
N GLU A 11 -5.94 1.36 -7.29
CA GLU A 11 -6.28 0.15 -6.52
C GLU A 11 -5.70 0.26 -5.10
N GLY A 12 -6.30 1.14 -4.30
CA GLY A 12 -5.86 1.46 -2.95
C GLY A 12 -6.35 2.83 -2.49
N ILE A 13 -5.91 3.23 -1.30
CA ILE A 13 -6.17 4.54 -0.72
C ILE A 13 -4.87 5.30 -0.54
N ASP A 14 -4.88 6.59 -0.84
CA ASP A 14 -3.77 7.48 -0.51
C ASP A 14 -4.03 8.12 0.84
N LEU A 15 -3.10 7.93 1.75
CA LEU A 15 -3.07 8.58 3.05
C LEU A 15 -2.04 9.70 2.99
N VAL A 16 -2.44 10.90 3.35
CA VAL A 16 -1.51 12.01 3.63
C VAL A 16 -1.39 12.08 5.15
N PRO A 17 -0.53 11.27 5.78
CA PRO A 17 -0.47 11.18 7.23
C PRO A 17 0.29 12.41 7.73
N GLU A 18 -0.42 13.52 7.93
CA GLU A 18 0.16 14.78 8.37
C GLU A 18 -0.49 15.27 9.67
N ILE A 19 0.35 15.56 10.66
CA ILE A 19 -0.07 16.22 11.91
C ILE A 19 0.73 17.53 12.01
N GLU A 20 0.02 18.65 12.09
CA GLU A 20 0.62 20.00 12.25
C GLU A 20 1.73 20.32 11.23
N GLY A 21 1.55 19.97 9.94
CA GLY A 21 2.58 20.25 8.93
C GLY A 21 3.66 19.16 8.80
N ARG A 22 3.62 18.10 9.61
CA ARG A 22 4.65 17.06 9.65
C ARG A 22 4.09 15.72 9.22
N LEU A 23 4.76 15.09 8.26
CA LEU A 23 4.49 13.70 7.90
C LEU A 23 4.74 12.80 9.11
N VAL A 24 3.81 11.91 9.39
CA VAL A 24 3.92 10.93 10.47
C VAL A 24 4.26 9.55 9.94
N GLU A 25 4.73 8.71 10.84
CA GLU A 25 5.11 7.34 10.56
C GLU A 25 3.92 6.47 10.14
N ILE A 26 4.22 5.49 9.28
CA ILE A 26 3.29 4.46 8.85
C ILE A 26 3.57 3.17 9.61
N TYR A 27 2.49 2.54 10.05
CA TYR A 27 2.48 1.29 10.80
C TYR A 27 1.57 0.29 10.09
N PRO A 28 1.77 -1.03 10.29
CA PRO A 28 0.88 -2.04 9.75
C PRO A 28 -0.54 -1.86 10.30
N VAL A 29 -1.53 -1.99 9.42
CA VAL A 29 -2.95 -2.04 9.80
C VAL A 29 -3.23 -3.21 10.75
N GLU A 30 -2.53 -4.32 10.53
CA GLU A 30 -2.59 -5.53 11.36
C GLU A 30 -1.25 -6.28 11.34
N PRO A 31 -1.01 -7.19 12.30
CA PRO A 31 0.22 -7.97 12.35
C PRO A 31 0.40 -8.90 11.13
N GLY A 32 1.64 -9.15 10.76
CA GLY A 32 1.96 -10.03 9.66
C GLY A 32 3.46 -10.24 9.45
N VAL A 33 3.80 -10.80 8.29
CA VAL A 33 5.18 -11.06 7.87
C VAL A 33 5.47 -10.27 6.61
N VAL A 34 6.59 -9.55 6.59
CA VAL A 34 7.07 -8.88 5.37
C VAL A 34 7.47 -9.94 4.37
N VAL A 35 6.76 -10.02 3.25
CA VAL A 35 7.00 -11.01 2.18
C VAL A 35 7.72 -10.41 0.99
N GLY A 36 7.69 -9.09 0.85
CA GLY A 36 8.37 -8.38 -0.22
C GLY A 36 8.75 -6.95 0.17
N VAL A 37 9.87 -6.48 -0.37
CA VAL A 37 10.24 -5.07 -0.37
C VAL A 37 10.57 -4.68 -1.80
N LEU A 38 9.70 -3.87 -2.41
CA LEU A 38 9.74 -3.56 -3.84
C LEU A 38 10.18 -2.11 -4.04
N PRO A 39 11.03 -1.81 -5.04
CA PRO A 39 11.16 -0.44 -5.51
C PRO A 39 9.84 0.00 -6.16
N ASP A 40 9.40 1.22 -5.86
CA ASP A 40 8.27 1.86 -6.54
C ASP A 40 8.67 3.25 -7.08
N TYR A 41 7.71 3.97 -7.66
CA TYR A 41 7.98 5.21 -8.38
C TYR A 41 8.22 6.44 -7.47
N LEU A 42 7.81 6.38 -6.19
CA LEU A 42 8.04 7.45 -5.19
C LEU A 42 8.90 6.98 -4.01
N GLY A 43 9.31 5.72 -3.96
CA GLY A 43 10.08 5.18 -2.85
C GLY A 43 10.13 3.67 -2.89
N ARG A 44 9.74 3.04 -1.77
CA ARG A 44 9.65 1.59 -1.66
C ARG A 44 8.29 1.17 -1.12
N THR A 45 7.89 -0.02 -1.54
CA THR A 45 6.70 -0.71 -1.06
C THR A 45 7.09 -1.85 -0.15
N ALA A 46 6.51 -1.92 1.05
CA ALA A 46 6.52 -3.12 1.87
C ALA A 46 5.25 -3.95 1.60
N ALA A 47 5.42 -5.22 1.23
CA ALA A 47 4.34 -6.20 1.13
C ALA A 47 4.30 -7.03 2.41
N VAL A 48 3.20 -6.97 3.16
CA VAL A 48 3.03 -7.66 4.44
C VAL A 48 1.90 -8.68 4.32
N ALA A 49 2.23 -9.96 4.37
CA ALA A 49 1.24 -11.03 4.40
C ALA A 49 0.59 -11.10 5.78
N ARG A 50 -0.74 -11.16 5.81
CA ARG A 50 -1.53 -11.31 7.04
C ARG A 50 -1.29 -12.69 7.67
N ASP A 51 -1.36 -12.76 8.99
CA ASP A 51 -1.44 -14.04 9.68
C ASP A 51 -2.68 -14.81 9.21
N GLY A 52 -2.53 -16.11 8.93
CA GLY A 52 -3.57 -16.96 8.34
C GLY A 52 -3.56 -17.05 6.80
N GLY A 53 -2.71 -16.25 6.13
CA GLY A 53 -2.43 -16.38 4.70
C GLY A 53 -3.56 -15.89 3.78
N GLY A 54 -3.29 -15.95 2.46
CA GLY A 54 -4.26 -15.59 1.42
C GLY A 54 -4.53 -14.10 1.23
N TRP A 55 -3.87 -13.24 2.01
CA TRP A 55 -4.05 -11.80 1.98
C TRP A 55 -2.74 -11.06 2.25
N CYS A 56 -2.55 -9.92 1.58
CA CYS A 56 -1.36 -9.10 1.71
C CYS A 56 -1.69 -7.61 1.65
N TRP A 57 -1.13 -6.83 2.56
CA TRP A 57 -1.14 -5.37 2.50
C TRP A 57 0.09 -4.86 1.76
N LEU A 58 -0.09 -3.90 0.86
CA LEU A 58 0.99 -3.14 0.25
C LEU A 58 1.03 -1.74 0.88
N TYR A 59 2.17 -1.37 1.45
CA TYR A 59 2.44 -0.04 1.99
C TYR A 59 3.47 0.64 1.09
N ALA A 60 3.00 1.42 0.12
CA ALA A 60 3.81 1.99 -0.95
C ALA A 60 4.18 3.46 -0.69
N HIS A 61 5.18 3.92 -1.44
CA HIS A 61 5.73 5.28 -1.41
C HIS A 61 6.40 5.63 -0.09
N LEU A 62 7.02 4.63 0.55
CA LEU A 62 7.67 4.81 1.83
C LEU A 62 9.18 4.91 1.71
N GLU A 63 9.75 5.78 2.53
CA GLU A 63 11.11 5.62 3.04
C GLU A 63 11.07 4.58 4.16
N LEU A 64 11.27 3.30 3.79
CA LEU A 64 11.21 2.20 4.75
C LEU A 64 12.33 2.25 5.78
N ASP A 65 11.98 1.98 7.03
CA ASP A 65 12.92 1.78 8.13
C ASP A 65 13.82 0.56 7.86
N GLY A 66 15.08 0.62 8.32
CA GLY A 66 16.06 -0.44 8.09
C GLY A 66 15.74 -1.79 8.72
N ALA A 67 14.78 -1.84 9.65
CA ALA A 67 14.27 -3.05 10.26
C ALA A 67 13.26 -3.80 9.37
N VAL A 68 12.65 -3.14 8.38
CA VAL A 68 11.69 -3.76 7.45
C VAL A 68 12.45 -4.59 6.42
N LYS A 69 12.45 -5.90 6.60
CA LYS A 69 13.14 -6.86 5.73
C LYS A 69 12.24 -8.06 5.46
N VAL A 70 12.42 -8.69 4.30
CA VAL A 70 11.71 -9.93 3.96
C VAL A 70 11.95 -11.00 5.03
N GLY A 71 10.89 -11.66 5.46
CA GLY A 71 10.87 -12.64 6.55
C GLY A 71 10.62 -12.04 7.94
N GLU A 72 10.68 -10.72 8.09
CA GLU A 72 10.49 -10.07 9.39
C GLU A 72 9.01 -10.05 9.80
N ARG A 73 8.73 -10.31 11.08
CA ARG A 73 7.39 -10.19 11.64
C ARG A 73 7.17 -8.76 12.15
N VAL A 74 6.07 -8.15 11.72
CA VAL A 74 5.70 -6.79 12.08
C VAL A 74 4.35 -6.79 12.79
N GLY A 75 4.21 -5.96 13.83
CA GLY A 75 2.94 -5.71 14.52
C GLY A 75 2.46 -4.29 14.27
N CYS A 76 1.26 -3.93 14.78
CA CYS A 76 0.70 -2.58 14.65
C CYS A 76 1.56 -1.48 15.29
N GLU A 77 2.50 -1.85 16.18
CA GLU A 77 3.45 -0.94 16.82
C GLU A 77 4.79 -0.86 16.07
N THR A 78 5.00 -1.72 15.06
CA THR A 78 6.25 -1.75 14.30
C THR A 78 6.23 -0.66 13.24
N ARG A 79 7.09 0.34 13.40
CA ARG A 79 7.25 1.39 12.38
C ARG A 79 7.73 0.77 11.06
N LEU A 80 6.99 1.00 9.98
CA LEU A 80 7.40 0.61 8.63
C LEU A 80 8.27 1.68 7.97
N GLY A 81 7.98 2.95 8.22
CA GLY A 81 8.68 4.07 7.61
C GLY A 81 7.87 5.35 7.63
N CYS A 82 8.28 6.31 6.80
CA CYS A 82 7.53 7.54 6.54
C CYS A 82 7.20 7.66 5.04
N PRO A 83 6.15 8.40 4.66
CA PRO A 83 5.94 8.74 3.26
C PRO A 83 7.17 9.44 2.69
N SER A 84 7.61 8.98 1.52
CA SER A 84 8.82 9.51 0.91
C SER A 84 8.59 10.90 0.36
N ARG A 85 9.60 11.76 0.54
CA ARG A 85 9.60 13.13 0.01
C ARG A 85 10.35 13.17 -1.31
N HIS A 86 9.82 12.50 -2.34
CA HIS A 86 10.39 12.56 -3.67
C HIS A 86 10.16 13.94 -4.32
N SER A 87 11.23 14.74 -4.42
CA SER A 87 11.20 16.16 -4.80
C SER A 87 10.81 16.48 -6.25
N SER A 88 10.73 15.46 -7.11
CA SER A 88 10.37 15.60 -8.54
C SER A 88 8.89 15.33 -8.84
N SER A 89 8.11 14.92 -7.84
CA SER A 89 6.70 14.58 -7.98
C SER A 89 5.81 15.80 -7.73
N SER A 90 4.82 16.05 -8.59
CA SER A 90 3.74 17.00 -8.32
C SER A 90 2.70 16.46 -7.32
N CYS A 91 2.81 15.18 -6.94
CA CYS A 91 1.98 14.56 -5.92
C CYS A 91 2.61 14.82 -4.53
N PRO A 92 1.83 15.33 -3.55
CA PRO A 92 2.34 15.52 -2.20
C PRO A 92 2.81 14.19 -1.59
N PRO A 93 3.77 14.20 -0.65
CA PRO A 93 4.17 13.00 0.06
C PRO A 93 2.96 12.32 0.72
N HIS A 94 2.76 11.04 0.41
CA HIS A 94 1.64 10.24 0.88
C HIS A 94 2.06 8.77 0.95
N ALA A 95 1.35 7.97 1.73
CA ALA A 95 1.45 6.52 1.70
C ALA A 95 0.29 5.98 0.86
N HIS A 96 0.59 5.09 -0.08
CA HIS A 96 -0.45 4.39 -0.83
C HIS A 96 -0.65 3.00 -0.22
N LEU A 97 -1.87 2.72 0.20
CA LEU A 97 -2.24 1.48 0.88
C LEU A 97 -3.17 0.64 -0.01
N SER A 98 -2.77 -0.58 -0.32
CA SER A 98 -3.58 -1.54 -1.08
C SER A 98 -3.75 -2.84 -0.31
N LEU A 99 -4.92 -3.47 -0.46
CA LEU A 99 -5.14 -4.84 -0.01
C LEU A 99 -5.19 -5.78 -1.22
N LEU A 100 -4.43 -6.86 -1.13
CA LEU A 100 -4.41 -7.94 -2.09
C LEU A 100 -5.01 -9.20 -1.48
N ARG A 101 -5.82 -9.89 -2.28
CA ARG A 101 -6.01 -11.33 -2.12
C ARG A 101 -4.91 -12.05 -2.88
N VAL A 102 -4.25 -12.99 -2.21
CA VAL A 102 -3.14 -13.78 -2.77
C VAL A 102 -3.62 -15.20 -3.01
N SER A 103 -3.49 -15.70 -4.24
CA SER A 103 -3.81 -17.07 -4.60
C SER A 103 -2.57 -17.77 -5.16
N GLY A 104 -2.19 -18.90 -4.54
CA GLY A 104 -0.99 -19.64 -4.91
C GLY A 104 0.30 -19.04 -4.33
N GLU A 105 1.43 -19.49 -4.88
CA GLU A 105 2.76 -19.00 -4.52
C GLU A 105 3.12 -17.75 -5.34
N VAL A 106 3.76 -16.78 -4.68
CA VAL A 106 4.20 -15.52 -5.30
C VAL A 106 5.68 -15.35 -5.03
N GLU A 107 6.46 -15.26 -6.10
CA GLU A 107 7.88 -14.90 -6.03
C GLU A 107 8.01 -13.39 -5.87
N TRP A 108 7.86 -12.91 -4.63
CA TRP A 108 7.83 -11.48 -4.30
C TRP A 108 9.09 -10.71 -4.72
N ALA A 109 10.24 -11.39 -4.88
CA ALA A 109 11.46 -10.78 -5.38
C ALA A 109 11.36 -10.35 -6.86
N GLU A 110 10.50 -10.99 -7.64
CA GLU A 110 10.29 -10.73 -9.07
C GLU A 110 9.11 -9.78 -9.34
N VAL A 111 8.33 -9.45 -8.31
CA VAL A 111 7.18 -8.55 -8.44
C VAL A 111 7.67 -7.14 -8.73
N GLN A 112 7.09 -6.50 -9.74
CA GLN A 112 7.37 -5.11 -10.09
C GLN A 112 6.11 -4.28 -9.98
N TRP A 113 6.20 -3.09 -9.38
CA TRP A 113 5.04 -2.21 -9.22
C TRP A 113 4.36 -1.88 -10.56
N ALA A 114 5.14 -1.73 -11.64
CA ALA A 114 4.62 -1.43 -12.98
C ALA A 114 3.73 -2.54 -13.57
N THR A 115 3.91 -3.79 -13.16
CA THR A 115 3.22 -4.97 -13.72
C THR A 115 2.48 -5.77 -12.67
N ILE A 116 2.43 -5.32 -11.41
CA ILE A 116 1.83 -6.08 -10.30
C ILE A 116 0.36 -6.46 -10.55
N HIS A 117 -0.39 -5.60 -11.23
CA HIS A 117 -1.78 -5.81 -11.61
C HIS A 117 -2.00 -6.87 -12.69
N THR A 118 -0.94 -7.31 -13.40
CA THR A 118 -1.02 -8.37 -14.40
C THR A 118 -0.75 -9.75 -13.82
N LEU A 119 -0.36 -9.83 -12.54
CA LEU A 119 -0.06 -11.10 -11.89
C LEU A 119 -1.36 -11.78 -11.46
N GLU A 120 -1.70 -12.91 -12.09
CA GLU A 120 -2.93 -13.66 -11.81
C GLU A 120 -3.05 -14.10 -10.35
N ALA A 121 -1.92 -14.31 -9.68
CA ALA A 121 -1.84 -14.68 -8.27
C ALA A 121 -2.25 -13.54 -7.31
N LEU A 122 -2.34 -12.30 -7.79
CA LEU A 122 -2.62 -11.11 -6.99
C LEU A 122 -3.89 -10.43 -7.48
N GLN A 123 -4.89 -10.36 -6.61
CA GLN A 123 -6.13 -9.64 -6.87
C GLN A 123 -6.24 -8.46 -5.93
N PHE A 124 -6.21 -7.24 -6.47
CA PHE A 124 -6.49 -6.03 -5.70
C PHE A 124 -7.95 -6.01 -5.24
N VAL A 125 -8.14 -5.69 -3.97
CA VAL A 125 -9.45 -5.59 -3.35
C VAL A 125 -9.78 -4.12 -3.13
N PRO A 126 -10.94 -3.64 -3.64
CA PRO A 126 -11.39 -2.28 -3.38
C PRO A 126 -11.51 -2.03 -1.87
N LEU A 127 -10.87 -0.97 -1.41
CA LEU A 127 -11.01 -0.49 -0.04
C LEU A 127 -12.13 0.55 -0.02
N ASP A 128 -13.23 0.23 0.67
CA ASP A 128 -14.30 1.17 0.96
C ASP A 128 -14.10 1.71 2.37
N LEU A 129 -13.89 3.02 2.49
CA LEU A 129 -13.73 3.70 3.78
C LEU A 129 -15.08 4.01 4.45
N GLY A 130 -16.19 3.56 3.86
CA GLY A 130 -17.53 3.79 4.39
C GLY A 130 -17.89 5.26 4.26
N GLY A 131 -18.43 5.66 3.11
CA GLY A 131 -19.25 6.87 3.07
C GLY A 131 -20.45 6.64 3.98
N GLY A 132 -20.49 7.32 5.13
CA GLY A 132 -21.60 7.25 6.07
C GLY A 132 -22.92 7.46 5.34
N GLY A 133 -23.61 6.36 5.08
CA GLY A 133 -25.00 6.38 4.68
C GLY A 133 -25.80 6.76 5.91
N ASP A 134 -25.91 8.06 6.18
CA ASP A 134 -27.06 8.59 6.90
C ASP A 134 -28.28 8.26 6.04
N GLY A 135 -28.85 7.09 6.30
CA GLY A 135 -30.17 6.68 5.83
C GLY A 135 -31.24 7.54 6.51
N GLY A 136 -31.23 8.83 6.22
CA GLY A 136 -32.35 9.73 6.42
C GLY A 136 -33.20 9.75 5.16
N GLY A 137 -34.34 9.08 5.18
CA GLY A 137 -35.35 9.24 4.14
C GLY A 137 -36.37 8.11 4.10
N GLY A 138 -37.55 8.37 4.67
CA GLY A 138 -38.76 7.56 4.49
C GLY A 138 -39.65 7.53 5.71
#